data_AF-A0A5C7PN13-F1
#
_entry.id   AF-A0A5C7PN13-F1
#
_cell.length_a   1.000
_cell.length_b   1.000
_cell.length_c   1.000
_cell.angle_alpha   90.00
_cell.angle_beta   90.00
_cell.angle_gamma   90.00
#
_symmetry.space_group_name_H-M   'P 1'
#
loop_
_entity.id
_entity.type
_entity.pdbx_description
1 polymer ?
#
loop_
_entity_poly.entity_id
_entity_poly.type
_entity_poly.pdbx_seq_one_letter_code
_entity_poly.pdbx_strand_id
1 'polypeptide(L)'
;MATVIERFGTNIEGGIITHDDRPSTYKTAEKIAGHKLDRRKNYAIINGLVAESCVWSQACSGCYEGYDSSTATGSGCGECGYTGRRRLGQWVPIESPKSGD
;
A
#
# COMPACT_ATOMS: atom_id res chain seq x y z
N MET A 1 -5.33 14.91 -3.04
CA MET A 1 -5.40 14.59 -4.49
C MET A 1 -4.76 13.23 -4.66
N ALA A 2 -5.32 12.34 -5.47
CA ALA A 2 -4.72 11.03 -5.70
C ALA A 2 -3.41 11.18 -6.51
N THR A 3 -2.35 10.52 -6.08
CA THR A 3 -0.99 10.71 -6.63
C THR A 3 -0.46 9.46 -7.30
N VAL A 4 0.51 9.66 -8.18
CA VAL A 4 1.33 8.61 -8.76
C VAL A 4 2.77 8.88 -8.40
N ILE A 5 3.46 7.88 -7.86
CA ILE A 5 4.90 7.93 -7.60
C ILE A 5 5.63 6.88 -8.44
N GLU A 6 6.93 7.05 -8.59
CA GLU A 6 7.82 6.07 -9.19
C GLU A 6 9.03 5.84 -8.28
N ARG A 7 9.31 4.58 -7.98
CA ARG A 7 10.37 4.15 -7.08
C ARG A 7 11.60 3.72 -7.87
N PHE A 8 12.69 4.45 -7.70
CA PHE A 8 13.95 4.19 -8.39
C PHE A 8 14.91 3.29 -7.61
N GLY A 9 14.75 3.21 -6.29
CA GLY A 9 15.62 2.41 -5.46
C GLY A 9 15.12 2.28 -4.02
N THR A 10 15.69 1.33 -3.30
CA THR A 10 15.50 1.16 -1.86
C THR A 10 16.87 1.03 -1.22
N ASN A 11 17.13 1.89 -0.23
CA ASN A 11 18.31 1.83 0.60
C ASN A 11 17.95 1.27 1.98
N ILE A 12 18.80 0.42 2.53
CA ILE A 12 18.62 -0.19 3.85
C ILE A 12 19.89 0.05 4.65
N GLU A 13 19.84 1.00 5.58
CA GLU A 13 20.96 1.37 6.44
C GLU A 13 20.53 1.33 7.89
N GLY A 14 21.25 0.59 8.74
CA GLY A 14 20.96 0.52 10.17
C GLY A 14 19.54 0.03 10.53
N GLY A 15 18.90 -0.75 9.66
CA GLY A 15 17.51 -1.23 9.83
C GLY A 15 16.44 -0.23 9.40
N ILE A 16 16.82 0.93 8.87
CA ILE A 16 15.91 1.92 8.30
C ILE A 16 15.80 1.67 6.80
N ILE A 17 14.58 1.49 6.32
CA ILE A 17 14.27 1.34 4.90
C ILE A 17 13.90 2.73 4.35
N THR A 18 14.66 3.21 3.37
CA THR A 18 14.39 4.48 2.68
C THR A 18 14.17 4.21 1.20
N HIS A 19 13.13 4.82 0.62
CA HIS A 19 12.82 4.69 -0.81
C HIS A 19 13.10 6.01 -1.56
N ASP A 20 13.71 5.91 -2.74
CA ASP A 20 13.81 7.04 -3.68
C ASP A 20 12.53 7.07 -4.52
N ASP A 21 11.48 7.61 -3.91
CA ASP A 21 10.16 7.79 -4.50
C ASP A 21 10.03 9.21 -5.08
N ARG A 22 9.76 9.32 -6.39
CA ARG A 22 9.62 10.60 -7.09
C ARG A 22 8.20 10.77 -7.64
N PRO A 23 7.70 12.01 -7.79
CA PRO A 23 6.42 12.24 -8.44
C PRO A 23 6.42 11.70 -9.88
N SER A 24 5.38 10.96 -10.24
CA SER A 24 5.14 10.50 -11.61
C SER A 24 3.72 10.89 -12.04
N THR A 25 3.27 10.41 -13.20
CA THR A 25 1.98 10.80 -13.78
C THR A 25 1.09 9.60 -14.06
N TYR A 26 -0.22 9.82 -14.03
CA TYR A 26 -1.21 8.84 -14.49
C TYR A 26 -0.95 8.40 -15.92
N LYS A 27 -0.49 9.30 -16.81
CA LYS A 27 -0.19 8.95 -18.20
C LYS A 27 0.92 7.89 -18.29
N THR A 28 1.96 8.01 -17.46
CA THR A 28 3.04 7.03 -17.38
C THR A 28 2.53 5.71 -16.83
N ALA A 29 1.79 5.73 -15.72
CA ALA A 29 1.24 4.53 -15.10
C ALA A 29 0.24 3.80 -16.02
N GLU A 30 -0.70 4.51 -16.66
CA GLU A 30 -1.66 3.94 -17.62
C GLU A 30 -0.96 3.30 -18.82
N LYS A 31 0.16 3.87 -19.28
CA LYS A 31 0.96 3.28 -20.36
C LYS A 31 1.56 1.94 -19.96
N ILE A 32 2.04 1.81 -18.73
CA ILE A 32 2.61 0.56 -18.19
C ILE A 32 1.50 -0.46 -17.91
N ALA A 33 0.39 -0.01 -17.34
CA ALA A 33 -0.75 -0.85 -16.99
C ALA A 33 -1.53 -1.36 -18.21
N GLY A 34 -1.45 -0.65 -19.35
CA GLY A 34 -2.18 -0.98 -20.58
C GLY A 34 -3.66 -0.61 -20.55
N HIS A 35 -4.13 0.10 -19.52
CA HIS A 35 -5.54 0.50 -19.36
C HIS A 35 -5.66 1.79 -18.54
N LYS A 36 -6.89 2.34 -18.47
CA LYS A 36 -7.20 3.54 -17.68
C LYS A 36 -7.27 3.23 -16.19
N LEU A 37 -6.60 4.05 -15.38
CA LEU A 37 -6.55 3.90 -13.93
C LEU A 37 -7.62 4.76 -13.25
N ASP A 38 -8.15 4.29 -12.11
CA ASP A 38 -9.09 5.08 -11.29
C ASP A 38 -8.36 6.25 -10.65
N ARG A 39 -8.72 7.48 -11.05
CA ARG A 39 -8.10 8.75 -10.58
C ARG A 39 -8.40 9.13 -9.14
N ARG A 40 -9.15 8.30 -8.41
CA ARG A 40 -9.40 8.47 -6.98
C ARG A 40 -8.40 7.70 -6.12
N LYS A 41 -7.62 6.81 -6.72
CA LYS A 41 -6.69 5.92 -6.03
C LYS A 41 -5.24 6.34 -6.23
N ASN A 42 -4.40 6.05 -5.25
CA ASN A 42 -2.97 6.31 -5.35
C ASN A 42 -2.26 5.13 -6.02
N TYR A 43 -1.26 5.41 -6.84
CA TYR A 43 -0.47 4.40 -7.52
C TYR A 43 1.03 4.61 -7.32
N ALA A 44 1.79 3.52 -7.42
CA ALA A 44 3.24 3.53 -7.47
C ALA A 44 3.72 2.69 -8.66
N ILE A 45 4.72 3.20 -9.37
CA ILE A 45 5.50 2.42 -10.35
C ILE A 45 6.71 1.86 -9.60
N ILE A 46 6.78 0.54 -9.45
CA ILE A 46 7.83 -0.14 -8.68
C ILE A 46 8.36 -1.29 -9.55
N ASN A 47 9.66 -1.29 -9.83
CA ASN A 47 10.31 -2.31 -10.67
C ASN A 47 9.62 -2.50 -12.05
N GLY A 48 9.13 -1.41 -12.63
CA GLY A 48 8.42 -1.43 -13.93
C GLY A 48 6.98 -1.94 -13.88
N LEU A 49 6.43 -2.22 -12.69
CA LEU A 49 5.03 -2.61 -12.50
C LEU A 49 4.24 -1.48 -11.85
N VAL A 50 2.97 -1.36 -12.22
CA VAL A 50 2.04 -0.45 -11.54
C VAL A 50 1.43 -1.18 -10.35
N ALA A 51 1.43 -0.53 -9.20
CA ALA A 51 0.80 -1.01 -7.98
C ALA A 51 -0.18 0.04 -7.45
N GLU A 52 -1.33 -0.44 -6.97
CA GLU A 52 -2.35 0.37 -6.30
C GLU A 52 -2.08 0.42 -4.79
N SER A 53 -2.38 1.55 -4.16
CA SER A 53 -2.36 1.66 -2.70
C SER A 53 -3.57 0.93 -2.10
N CYS A 54 -3.33 -0.20 -1.45
CA CYS A 54 -4.31 -0.90 -0.64
C CYS A 54 -4.15 -0.48 0.82
N VAL A 55 -5.24 -0.09 1.47
CA VAL A 55 -5.24 0.40 2.86
C VAL A 55 -6.34 -0.31 3.63
N TRP A 56 -6.02 -0.85 4.81
CA TRP A 56 -6.97 -1.59 5.65
C TRP A 56 -6.72 -1.31 7.14
N SER A 57 -7.69 -1.73 7.97
CA SER A 57 -7.60 -1.62 9.43
C SER A 57 -7.38 -3.01 10.03
N GLN A 58 -6.23 -3.24 10.64
CA GLN A 58 -5.90 -4.51 11.30
C GLN A 58 -6.02 -4.38 12.83
N ALA A 59 -6.48 -5.42 13.51
CA ALA A 59 -6.45 -5.49 14.97
C ALA A 59 -5.01 -5.53 15.50
N CYS A 60 -4.76 -4.89 16.64
CA CYS A 60 -3.48 -5.00 17.31
C CYS A 60 -3.31 -6.41 17.87
N SER A 61 -2.27 -7.13 17.44
CA SER A 61 -1.98 -8.49 17.89
C SER A 61 -1.80 -8.60 19.40
N GLY A 62 -1.27 -7.57 20.07
CA GLY A 62 -1.10 -7.54 21.52
C GLY A 62 -2.36 -7.18 22.32
N CYS A 63 -3.38 -6.59 21.68
CA CYS A 63 -4.67 -6.29 22.31
C CYS A 63 -5.77 -7.29 21.91
N TYR A 64 -5.40 -8.25 21.09
CA TYR A 64 -6.31 -9.19 20.51
C TYR A 64 -6.49 -10.36 21.47
N GLU A 65 -7.61 -10.36 22.20
CA GLU A 65 -8.00 -11.45 23.12
C GLU A 65 -9.11 -12.35 22.55
N GLY A 66 -9.46 -12.21 21.26
CA GLY A 66 -10.58 -12.90 20.61
C GLY A 66 -10.17 -13.98 19.59
N TYR A 67 -11.17 -14.62 18.96
CA TYR A 67 -10.98 -15.61 17.88
C TYR A 67 -11.10 -15.01 16.46
N ASP A 68 -11.62 -13.77 16.34
CA ASP A 68 -11.80 -13.09 15.05
C ASP A 68 -11.16 -11.68 15.06
N SER A 69 -10.07 -11.56 14.30
CA SER A 69 -9.32 -10.30 14.15
C SER A 69 -10.08 -9.22 13.38
N SER A 70 -11.14 -9.57 12.65
CA SER A 70 -11.96 -8.61 11.91
C SER A 70 -12.85 -7.79 12.85
N THR A 71 -13.42 -8.44 13.87
CA THR A 71 -14.34 -7.86 14.86
C THR A 71 -13.67 -7.42 16.16
N ALA A 72 -12.37 -7.68 16.31
CA ALA A 72 -11.64 -7.34 17.51
C ALA A 72 -11.71 -5.84 17.87
N THR A 73 -12.23 -5.57 19.06
CA THR A 73 -12.26 -4.29 19.75
C THR A 73 -11.49 -4.42 21.05
N GLY A 74 -10.18 -4.14 21.02
CA GLY A 74 -9.35 -4.14 22.22
C GLY A 74 -9.33 -2.77 22.91
N SER A 75 -9.02 -2.75 24.20
CA SER A 75 -8.76 -1.53 25.00
C SER A 75 -7.52 -0.74 24.55
N GLY A 76 -6.70 -1.34 23.68
CA GLY A 76 -5.52 -0.71 23.08
C GLY A 76 -4.30 -0.71 24.00
N CYS A 77 -3.11 -0.85 23.40
CA CYS A 77 -1.82 -0.78 24.06
C CYS A 77 -0.92 0.28 23.41
N GLY A 78 0.26 0.52 23.99
CA GLY A 78 1.24 1.47 23.46
C GLY A 78 1.66 1.21 22.02
N GLU A 79 1.66 -0.05 21.57
CA GLU A 79 1.97 -0.38 20.18
C GLU A 79 0.90 0.23 19.25
N CYS A 80 -0.37 -0.04 19.45
CA CYS A 80 -1.44 0.50 18.60
C CYS A 80 -1.84 1.95 18.89
N GLY A 81 -1.07 2.69 19.70
CA GLY A 81 -1.46 4.03 20.14
C GLY A 81 -2.76 4.04 20.93
N TYR A 82 -3.02 3.00 21.72
CA TYR A 82 -4.19 2.83 22.58
C TYR A 82 -5.55 2.78 21.87
N THR A 83 -5.58 2.40 20.58
CA THR A 83 -6.84 2.30 19.81
C THR A 83 -7.33 0.86 19.59
N GLY A 84 -6.51 -0.13 19.94
CA GLY A 84 -6.77 -1.56 19.68
C GLY A 84 -6.65 -1.97 18.21
N ARG A 85 -6.42 -1.02 17.29
CA ARG A 85 -6.29 -1.27 15.85
C ARG A 85 -5.19 -0.42 15.23
N ARG A 86 -4.73 -0.77 14.03
CA ARG A 86 -3.81 0.07 13.24
C ARG A 86 -4.30 0.16 11.81
N ARG A 87 -4.13 1.34 11.23
CA ARG A 87 -4.30 1.54 9.79
C ARG A 87 -2.99 1.13 9.11
N LEU A 88 -3.08 0.15 8.23
CA LEU A 88 -1.96 -0.37 7.45
C LEU A 88 -2.20 -0.09 5.97
N GLY A 89 -1.12 -0.11 5.19
CA GLY A 89 -1.22 -0.03 3.75
C GLY A 89 -0.04 -0.68 3.06
N GLN A 90 -0.26 -1.11 1.82
CA GLN A 90 0.75 -1.71 0.97
C GLN A 90 0.50 -1.36 -0.50
N TRP A 91 1.55 -1.44 -1.30
CA TRP A 91 1.46 -1.34 -2.75
C TRP A 91 1.16 -2.73 -3.32
N VAL A 92 -0.02 -2.91 -3.92
CA VAL A 92 -0.44 -4.18 -4.52
C VAL A 92 -0.35 -4.06 -6.04
N PRO A 93 0.47 -4.88 -6.72
CA PRO A 93 0.55 -4.88 -8.17
C PRO A 93 -0.84 -5.06 -8.79
N ILE A 94 -1.19 -4.20 -9.74
CA ILE A 94 -2.39 -4.43 -10.55
C ILE A 94 -2.01 -5.42 -11.65
N GLU A 95 -2.81 -6.47 -11.82
CA GLU A 95 -2.61 -7.39 -12.94
C GLU A 95 -2.79 -6.62 -14.25
N SER A 96 -1.82 -6.72 -15.15
CA SER A 96 -2.03 -6.32 -16.54
C SER A 96 -3.16 -7.21 -17.10
N PRO A 97 -4.17 -6.65 -17.80
CA PRO A 97 -5.12 -7.49 -18.51
C PRO A 97 -4.33 -8.38 -19.45
N LYS A 98 -4.41 -9.70 -19.24
CA LYS A 98 -3.78 -10.68 -20.13
C LYS A 98 -4.26 -10.36 -21.55
N SER A 99 -3.32 -10.09 -22.45
CA SER A 99 -3.61 -10.13 -23.89
C SER A 99 -4.23 -11.49 -24.16
N GLY A 100 -5.50 -11.52 -24.54
CA GLY A 100 -6.17 -12.76 -24.90
C GLY A 100 -5.41 -13.46 -26.02
N ASP A 101 -5.08 -14.73 -25.81
CA ASP A 101 -4.78 -15.69 -26.88
C ASP A 101 -6.07 -16.03 -27.65
#